data_AF-A0A7K4CWC8-F1
#
_entry.id   AF-A0A7K4CWC8-F1
#
_cell.length_a   1.000
_cell.length_b   1.000
_cell.length_c   1.000
_cell.angle_alpha   90.00
_cell.angle_beta   90.00
_cell.angle_gamma   90.00
#
_symmetry.space_group_name_H-M   'P 1'
#
loop_
_entity.id
_entity.type
_entity.pdbx_description
1 polymer ?
#
loop_
_entity_poly.entity_id
_entity_poly.type
_entity_poly.pdbx_seq_one_letter_code
_entity_poly.pdbx_strand_id
1 'polypeptide(L)'
;MITSNKDPYYKQARDVFEAGEKCTFLVGAGISLQPPTCIPSARELIKNLVDTFLPPRVANTVLNIKSMRYEILAEAIQEHADPNLDFLNYFDTFDSPNLIHQFLARAILAGHHVITTNFDYMIERALMQALPPEQHARIKPVITRADFEACQDPLALSKDGLFLLHKIHGSKRNLITGEDTTKSVITTINALGKNKD
;
A
#
# COMPACT_ATOMS: atom_id res chain seq x y z
N MET A 1 -19.30 -39.37 -0.75
CA MET A 1 -19.77 -38.13 -1.38
C MET A 1 -19.74 -37.02 -0.33
N ILE A 2 -18.69 -36.20 -0.33
CA ILE A 2 -18.66 -34.99 0.50
C ILE A 2 -19.21 -33.89 -0.39
N THR A 3 -20.48 -33.53 -0.20
CA THR A 3 -21.04 -32.30 -0.76
C THR A 3 -20.40 -31.16 0.01
N SER A 4 -19.26 -30.64 -0.47
CA SER A 4 -18.69 -29.42 0.08
C SER A 4 -19.70 -28.31 -0.19
N ASN A 5 -20.22 -27.73 0.88
CA ASN A 5 -20.91 -26.46 0.87
C ASN A 5 -19.93 -25.43 0.28
N LYS A 6 -19.95 -25.25 -1.04
CA LYS A 6 -19.09 -24.27 -1.70
C LYS A 6 -19.62 -22.91 -1.29
N ASP A 7 -18.75 -22.15 -0.64
CA ASP A 7 -18.99 -20.75 -0.31
C ASP A 7 -19.64 -20.05 -1.52
N PRO A 8 -20.80 -19.38 -1.36
CA PRO A 8 -21.45 -18.66 -2.46
C PRO A 8 -20.55 -17.57 -3.10
N TYR A 9 -19.45 -17.20 -2.43
CA TYR A 9 -18.43 -16.28 -2.92
C TYR A 9 -17.21 -16.97 -3.55
N TYR A 10 -17.22 -18.29 -3.73
CA TYR A 10 -16.15 -19.04 -4.37
C TYR A 10 -16.15 -18.80 -5.89
N LYS A 11 -15.80 -17.57 -6.29
CA LYS A 11 -15.37 -17.25 -7.64
C LYS A 11 -13.97 -17.81 -7.84
N GLN A 12 -13.75 -18.52 -8.94
CA GLN A 12 -12.42 -18.94 -9.33
C GLN A 12 -11.60 -17.72 -9.75
N ALA A 13 -10.29 -17.76 -9.60
CA ALA A 13 -9.42 -16.66 -10.04
C ALA A 13 -9.63 -16.30 -11.52
N ARG A 14 -10.01 -17.29 -12.37
CA ARG A 14 -10.38 -17.07 -13.77
C ARG A 14 -11.58 -16.12 -13.95
N ASP A 15 -12.51 -16.11 -13.00
CA ASP A 15 -13.74 -15.31 -13.08
C ASP A 15 -13.42 -13.81 -12.98
N VAL A 16 -12.26 -13.45 -12.41
CA VAL A 16 -11.71 -12.08 -12.39
C VAL A 16 -11.30 -11.63 -13.81
N PHE A 17 -10.91 -12.58 -14.67
CA PHE A 17 -10.44 -12.31 -16.03
C PHE A 17 -11.52 -12.56 -17.10
N GLU A 18 -12.49 -13.43 -16.82
CA GLU A 18 -13.52 -13.87 -17.77
C GLU A 18 -14.85 -13.11 -17.62
N ALA A 19 -15.17 -12.62 -16.43
CA ALA A 19 -16.38 -11.82 -16.24
C ALA A 19 -16.12 -10.39 -16.75
N GLY A 20 -17.04 -9.85 -17.55
CA GLY A 20 -17.06 -8.42 -17.90
C GLY A 20 -17.29 -7.48 -16.70
N GLU A 21 -17.25 -8.01 -15.47
CA GLU A 21 -17.41 -7.29 -14.21
C GLU A 21 -16.09 -6.67 -13.74
N LYS A 22 -16.14 -5.44 -13.22
CA LYS A 22 -14.98 -4.79 -12.63
C LYS A 22 -14.82 -5.20 -11.17
N CYS A 23 -13.70 -5.85 -10.86
CA CYS A 23 -13.28 -6.10 -9.48
C CYS A 23 -12.57 -4.90 -8.83
N THR A 24 -12.65 -4.83 -7.50
CA THR A 24 -11.82 -3.98 -6.64
C THR A 24 -10.89 -4.87 -5.81
N PHE A 25 -9.59 -4.61 -5.88
CA PHE A 25 -8.57 -5.28 -5.07
C PHE A 25 -8.19 -4.41 -3.89
N LEU A 26 -8.35 -4.96 -2.68
CA LEU A 26 -7.79 -4.38 -1.45
C LEU A 26 -6.55 -5.18 -1.06
N VAL A 27 -5.39 -4.54 -1.12
CA VAL A 27 -4.10 -5.21 -0.94
C VAL A 27 -3.24 -4.53 0.11
N GLY A 28 -2.60 -5.32 0.96
CA GLY A 28 -1.66 -4.84 1.98
C GLY A 28 -0.25 -5.42 1.79
N ALA A 29 0.60 -5.24 2.79
CA ALA A 29 2.04 -5.49 2.70
C ALA A 29 2.43 -6.93 2.27
N GLY A 30 1.50 -7.90 2.42
CA GLY A 30 1.70 -9.27 1.97
C GLY A 30 2.04 -9.41 0.48
N ILE A 31 1.60 -8.46 -0.38
CA ILE A 31 1.95 -8.48 -1.81
C ILE A 31 3.43 -8.20 -2.06
N SER A 32 4.12 -7.56 -1.12
CA SER A 32 5.51 -7.10 -1.27
C SER A 32 6.56 -8.11 -0.77
N LEU A 33 6.12 -9.23 -0.18
CA LEU A 33 6.99 -10.23 0.44
C LEU A 33 7.79 -11.08 -0.56
N GLN A 34 7.24 -11.34 -1.75
CA GLN A 34 7.83 -12.26 -2.72
C GLN A 34 8.96 -11.60 -3.52
N PRO A 35 9.99 -12.37 -3.93
CA PRO A 35 11.02 -11.89 -4.85
C PRO A 35 10.45 -11.36 -6.17
N PRO A 36 11.11 -10.37 -6.80
CA PRO A 36 12.33 -9.68 -6.37
C PRO A 36 12.09 -8.55 -5.34
N THR A 37 10.84 -8.25 -4.97
CA THR A 37 10.52 -7.13 -4.08
C THR A 37 11.06 -7.32 -2.66
N CYS A 38 10.76 -8.46 -2.03
CA CYS A 38 11.29 -8.84 -0.71
C CYS A 38 11.19 -7.77 0.38
N ILE A 39 10.16 -6.92 0.35
CA ILE A 39 9.94 -5.91 1.39
C ILE A 39 9.37 -6.63 2.61
N PRO A 40 9.98 -6.48 3.81
CA PRO A 40 9.47 -7.09 5.02
C PRO A 40 8.07 -6.57 5.38
N SER A 41 7.28 -7.43 6.00
CA SER A 41 5.98 -7.03 6.55
C SER A 41 6.14 -5.92 7.60
N ALA A 42 5.05 -5.17 7.84
CA ALA A 42 4.98 -4.19 8.92
C ALA A 42 5.41 -4.78 10.29
N ARG A 43 5.06 -6.04 10.56
CA ARG A 43 5.44 -6.76 11.79
C ARG A 43 6.94 -7.01 11.87
N GLU A 44 7.57 -7.39 10.76
CA GLU A 44 9.03 -7.61 10.70
C GLU A 44 9.79 -6.29 10.81
N LEU A 45 9.29 -5.22 10.19
CA LEU A 45 9.83 -3.87 10.35
C LEU A 45 9.76 -3.41 11.81
N ILE A 46 8.59 -3.53 12.45
CA ILE A 46 8.41 -3.26 13.89
C ILE A 46 9.44 -4.04 14.71
N LYS A 47 9.54 -5.35 14.46
CA LYS A 47 10.47 -6.21 15.19
C LYS A 47 11.91 -5.71 15.05
N ASN A 48 12.34 -5.42 13.83
CA ASN A 48 13.69 -4.93 13.58
C ASN A 48 13.95 -3.57 14.23
N LEU A 49 12.99 -2.64 14.16
CA LEU A 49 13.12 -1.33 14.82
C LEU A 49 13.23 -1.50 16.34
N VAL A 50 12.34 -2.28 16.95
CA VAL A 50 12.34 -2.56 18.39
C VAL A 50 13.63 -3.23 18.83
N ASP A 51 14.08 -4.28 18.12
CA ASP A 51 15.32 -5.00 18.44
C ASP A 51 16.57 -4.13 18.26
N THR A 52 16.54 -3.15 17.34
CA THR A 52 17.67 -2.26 17.06
C THR A 52 17.77 -1.11 18.06
N PHE A 53 16.64 -0.51 18.42
CA PHE A 53 16.62 0.74 19.19
C PHE A 53 16.33 0.55 20.69
N LEU A 54 15.75 -0.58 21.11
CA LEU A 54 15.39 -0.79 22.52
C LEU A 54 16.33 -1.80 23.22
N PRO A 55 16.63 -1.60 24.51
CA PRO A 55 17.33 -2.60 25.31
C PRO A 55 16.57 -3.94 25.30
N PRO A 56 17.25 -5.11 25.32
CA PRO A 56 16.60 -6.42 25.19
C PRO A 56 15.47 -6.68 26.19
N ARG A 57 15.59 -6.15 27.41
CA ARG A 57 14.56 -6.25 28.45
C ARG A 57 13.26 -5.52 28.07
N VAL A 58 13.37 -4.39 27.38
CA VAL A 58 12.23 -3.56 26.94
C VAL A 58 11.67 -4.09 25.61
N ALA A 59 12.54 -4.49 24.69
CA ALA A 59 12.16 -5.05 23.39
C ALA A 59 11.20 -6.24 23.53
N ASN A 60 11.53 -7.19 24.42
CA ASN A 60 10.67 -8.34 24.70
C ASN A 60 9.29 -7.94 25.25
N THR A 61 9.19 -6.88 26.05
CA THR A 61 7.90 -6.40 26.54
C THR A 61 7.06 -5.83 25.40
N VAL A 62 7.67 -4.97 24.57
CA VAL A 62 7.02 -4.29 23.44
C VAL A 62 6.52 -5.31 22.40
N LEU A 63 7.36 -6.28 21.99
CA LEU A 63 6.99 -7.28 20.99
C LEU A 63 5.89 -8.26 21.43
N ASN A 64 5.68 -8.42 22.74
CA ASN A 64 4.65 -9.30 23.29
C ASN A 64 3.29 -8.61 23.50
N ILE A 65 3.16 -7.33 23.16
CA ILE A 65 1.88 -6.63 23.18
C ILE A 65 1.02 -7.18 22.02
N LYS A 66 0.07 -8.07 22.35
CA LYS A 66 -0.76 -8.80 21.37
C LYS A 66 -1.55 -7.91 20.41
N SER A 67 -1.85 -6.68 20.81
CA SER A 67 -2.62 -5.68 20.05
C SER A 67 -1.75 -4.56 19.47
N MET A 68 -0.42 -4.72 19.45
CA MET A 68 0.46 -3.68 18.90
C MET A 68 0.22 -3.53 17.41
N ARG A 69 -0.40 -2.41 17.04
CA ARG A 69 -0.57 -1.99 15.66
C ARG A 69 0.69 -1.25 15.19
N TYR A 70 1.02 -1.40 13.91
CA TYR A 70 2.16 -0.72 13.30
C TYR A 70 2.08 0.79 13.48
N GLU A 71 0.87 1.33 13.33
CA GLU A 71 0.57 2.75 13.39
C GLU A 71 0.87 3.34 14.76
N ILE A 72 0.68 2.58 15.85
CA ILE A 72 1.00 3.02 17.22
C ILE A 72 2.51 3.16 17.41
N LEU A 73 3.28 2.18 16.91
CA LEU A 73 4.74 2.28 17.00
C LEU A 73 5.27 3.38 16.07
N ALA A 74 4.71 3.51 14.87
CA ALA A 74 5.08 4.57 13.94
C ALA A 74 4.81 5.96 14.54
N GLU A 75 3.67 6.16 15.21
CA GLU A 75 3.35 7.38 15.97
C GLU A 75 4.38 7.61 17.09
N ALA A 76 4.68 6.60 17.92
CA ALA A 76 5.65 6.76 19.02
C ALA A 76 7.07 7.07 18.51
N ILE A 77 7.50 6.45 17.41
CA ILE A 77 8.77 6.76 16.75
C ILE A 77 8.73 8.19 16.22
N GLN A 78 7.63 8.59 15.58
CA GLN A 78 7.46 9.94 15.05
C GLN A 78 7.53 11.01 16.14
N GLU A 79 6.83 10.80 17.26
CA GLU A 79 6.77 11.77 18.35
C GLU A 79 8.09 11.91 19.11
N HIS A 80 8.90 10.84 19.18
CA HIS A 80 10.05 10.79 20.09
C HIS A 80 11.42 10.66 19.43
N ALA A 81 11.50 10.23 18.16
CA ALA A 81 12.79 9.91 17.51
C ALA A 81 12.90 10.40 16.06
N ASP A 82 11.84 10.31 15.27
CA ASP A 82 11.85 10.58 13.83
C ASP A 82 10.62 11.39 13.38
N PRO A 83 10.57 12.71 13.68
CA PRO A 83 9.41 13.57 13.41
C PRO A 83 8.95 13.61 11.95
N ASN A 84 9.84 13.32 11.02
CA ASN A 84 9.58 13.35 9.58
C ASN A 84 9.33 11.95 8.98
N LEU A 85 9.29 10.90 9.82
CA LEU A 85 9.15 9.51 9.38
C LEU A 85 10.18 9.14 8.31
N ASP A 86 11.42 9.58 8.47
CA ASP A 86 12.54 9.29 7.57
C ASP A 86 12.85 7.79 7.47
N PHE A 87 12.49 6.98 8.47
CA PHE A 87 12.58 5.53 8.35
C PHE A 87 11.73 4.97 7.19
N LEU A 88 10.66 5.66 6.76
CA LEU A 88 9.87 5.26 5.59
C LEU A 88 10.63 5.46 4.26
N ASN A 89 11.70 6.26 4.24
CA ASN A 89 12.59 6.37 3.08
C ASN A 89 13.25 5.02 2.74
N TYR A 90 13.25 4.06 3.68
CA TYR A 90 13.63 2.67 3.41
C TYR A 90 12.87 2.07 2.24
N PHE A 91 11.59 2.41 2.04
CA PHE A 91 10.82 1.86 0.92
C PHE A 91 11.28 2.40 -0.45
N ASP A 92 11.99 3.52 -0.49
CA ASP A 92 12.56 4.06 -1.73
C ASP A 92 13.76 3.25 -2.23
N THR A 93 14.39 2.43 -1.37
CA THR A 93 15.54 1.59 -1.77
C THR A 93 15.13 0.39 -2.61
N PHE A 94 13.82 0.14 -2.75
CA PHE A 94 13.27 -0.92 -3.58
C PHE A 94 12.80 -0.36 -4.92
N ASP A 95 13.12 -1.07 -5.99
CA ASP A 95 12.82 -0.67 -7.36
C ASP A 95 12.24 -1.78 -8.25
N SER A 96 12.15 -3.00 -7.71
CA SER A 96 11.87 -4.21 -8.48
C SER A 96 10.53 -4.84 -8.07
N PRO A 97 9.44 -4.60 -8.83
CA PRO A 97 8.13 -5.17 -8.53
C PRO A 97 8.08 -6.67 -8.84
N ASN A 98 7.47 -7.45 -7.95
CA ASN A 98 7.16 -8.86 -8.17
C ASN A 98 5.91 -9.11 -9.03
N LEU A 99 5.65 -10.39 -9.30
CA LEU A 99 4.55 -10.84 -10.16
C LEU A 99 3.17 -10.36 -9.68
N ILE A 100 2.96 -10.21 -8.38
CA ILE A 100 1.68 -9.72 -7.84
C ILE A 100 1.50 -8.25 -8.20
N HIS A 101 2.53 -7.41 -8.08
CA HIS A 101 2.46 -6.01 -8.53
C HIS A 101 2.22 -5.92 -10.03
N GLN A 102 2.87 -6.77 -10.83
CA GLN A 102 2.64 -6.84 -12.28
C GLN A 102 1.18 -7.21 -12.59
N PHE A 103 0.63 -8.18 -11.88
CA PHE A 103 -0.78 -8.56 -12.00
C PHE A 103 -1.70 -7.37 -11.67
N LEU A 104 -1.46 -6.67 -10.55
CA LEU A 104 -2.27 -5.53 -10.14
C LEU A 104 -2.17 -4.36 -11.13
N ALA A 105 -0.97 -4.09 -11.66
CA ALA A 105 -0.78 -3.09 -12.71
C ALA A 105 -1.62 -3.45 -13.95
N ARG A 106 -1.57 -4.70 -14.41
CA ARG A 106 -2.41 -5.19 -15.52
C ARG A 106 -3.90 -5.09 -15.21
N ALA A 107 -4.30 -5.34 -13.96
CA ALA A 107 -5.69 -5.19 -13.55
C ALA A 107 -6.15 -3.73 -13.66
N ILE A 108 -5.35 -2.77 -13.19
CA ILE A 108 -5.64 -1.33 -13.34
C ILE A 108 -5.75 -0.96 -14.83
N LEU A 109 -4.84 -1.44 -15.68
CA LEU A 109 -4.90 -1.18 -17.13
C LEU A 109 -6.17 -1.76 -17.78
N ALA A 110 -6.67 -2.87 -17.26
CA ALA A 110 -7.93 -3.46 -17.69
C ALA A 110 -9.16 -2.78 -17.06
N GLY A 111 -8.99 -1.70 -16.29
CA GLY A 111 -10.07 -0.91 -15.69
C GLY A 111 -10.62 -1.50 -14.39
N HIS A 112 -9.88 -2.40 -13.72
CA HIS A 112 -10.16 -2.79 -12.34
C HIS A 112 -9.66 -1.73 -11.36
N HIS A 113 -10.16 -1.74 -10.13
CA HIS A 113 -9.73 -0.82 -9.08
C HIS A 113 -8.74 -1.47 -8.13
N VAL A 114 -7.71 -0.73 -7.73
CA VAL A 114 -6.76 -1.17 -6.71
C VAL A 114 -6.68 -0.13 -5.60
N ILE A 115 -6.80 -0.62 -4.37
CA ILE A 115 -6.67 0.13 -3.12
C ILE A 115 -5.60 -0.56 -2.29
N THR A 116 -4.64 0.19 -1.78
CA THR A 116 -3.55 -0.35 -0.97
C THR A 116 -3.29 0.44 0.31
N THR A 117 -2.87 -0.29 1.35
CA THR A 117 -2.32 0.26 2.60
C THR A 117 -0.79 0.38 2.58
N ASN A 118 -0.13 0.01 1.48
CA ASN A 118 1.33 0.01 1.39
C ASN A 118 1.88 1.43 1.21
N PHE A 119 3.00 1.70 1.87
CA PHE A 119 3.77 2.94 1.69
C PHE A 119 4.73 2.87 0.50
N ASP A 120 5.14 1.65 0.11
CA ASP A 120 6.05 1.40 -1.01
C ASP A 120 5.48 1.82 -2.37
N TYR A 121 6.32 1.84 -3.41
CA TYR A 121 5.97 2.34 -4.74
C TYR A 121 5.88 1.23 -5.80
N MET A 122 5.71 -0.03 -5.40
CA MET A 122 5.90 -1.16 -6.31
C MET A 122 4.78 -1.28 -7.35
N ILE A 123 3.54 -0.91 -7.00
CA ILE A 123 2.42 -0.92 -7.96
C ILE A 123 2.60 0.20 -9.00
N GLU A 124 3.01 1.39 -8.56
CA GLU A 124 3.33 2.52 -9.45
C GLU A 124 4.46 2.15 -10.41
N ARG A 125 5.54 1.55 -9.91
CA ARG A 125 6.65 1.07 -10.74
C ARG A 125 6.20 -0.01 -11.72
N ALA A 126 5.35 -0.94 -11.30
CA ALA A 126 4.79 -1.96 -12.20
C ALA A 126 3.92 -1.35 -13.30
N LEU A 127 3.12 -0.30 -12.99
CA LEU A 127 2.38 0.45 -14.00
C LEU A 127 3.32 1.16 -14.98
N MET A 128 4.37 1.81 -14.50
CA MET A 128 5.38 2.46 -15.34
C MET A 128 6.11 1.46 -16.24
N GLN A 129 6.34 0.23 -15.78
CA GLN A 129 6.95 -0.84 -16.59
C GLN A 129 5.97 -1.40 -17.64
N ALA A 130 4.66 -1.40 -17.35
CA ALA A 130 3.64 -1.91 -18.25
C ALA A 130 3.17 -0.90 -19.31
N LEU A 131 3.48 0.38 -19.11
CA LEU A 131 3.09 1.50 -19.98
C LEU A 131 4.31 2.15 -20.65
N PRO A 132 4.16 2.68 -21.87
CA PRO A 132 5.22 3.44 -22.48
C PRO A 132 5.39 4.80 -21.76
N PRO A 133 6.60 5.40 -21.75
CA PRO A 133 6.92 6.59 -20.95
C PRO A 133 5.96 7.77 -21.14
N GLU A 134 5.48 8.01 -22.35
CA GLU A 134 4.54 9.07 -22.68
C GLU A 134 3.17 8.92 -22.00
N GLN A 135 2.85 7.72 -21.50
CA GLN A 135 1.61 7.45 -20.77
C GLN A 135 1.78 7.48 -19.25
N HIS A 136 3.00 7.67 -18.72
CA HIS A 136 3.24 7.66 -17.27
C HIS A 136 2.45 8.77 -16.55
N ALA A 137 2.24 9.92 -17.19
CA ALA A 137 1.41 11.00 -16.66
C ALA A 137 -0.08 10.64 -16.47
N ARG A 138 -0.54 9.53 -17.07
CA ARG A 138 -1.91 9.01 -16.87
C ARG A 138 -2.03 8.14 -15.62
N ILE A 139 -0.90 7.76 -15.00
CA ILE A 139 -0.90 7.09 -13.70
C ILE A 139 -1.19 8.14 -12.63
N LYS A 140 -2.27 7.95 -11.88
CA LYS A 140 -2.71 8.88 -10.85
C LYS A 140 -2.80 8.15 -9.51
N PRO A 141 -1.70 8.13 -8.73
CA PRO A 141 -1.75 7.78 -7.33
C PRO A 141 -2.64 8.77 -6.59
N VAL A 142 -3.64 8.26 -5.88
CA VAL A 142 -4.54 9.02 -5.01
C VAL A 142 -4.02 8.86 -3.58
N ILE A 143 -3.36 9.90 -3.08
CA ILE A 143 -2.55 9.86 -1.85
C ILE A 143 -3.09 10.86 -0.82
N THR A 144 -3.25 12.12 -1.24
CA THR A 144 -3.63 13.21 -0.35
C THR A 144 -5.15 13.34 -0.28
N ARG A 145 -5.65 14.03 0.76
CA ARG A 145 -7.07 14.39 0.84
C ARG A 145 -7.56 15.10 -0.43
N ALA A 146 -6.76 16.02 -0.96
CA ALA A 146 -7.10 16.75 -2.18
C ALA A 146 -7.22 15.81 -3.38
N ASP A 147 -6.39 14.77 -3.49
CA ASP A 147 -6.54 13.76 -4.53
C ASP A 147 -7.86 13.00 -4.39
N PHE A 148 -8.24 12.58 -3.19
CA PHE A 148 -9.51 11.89 -2.96
C PHE A 148 -10.72 12.78 -3.30
N GLU A 149 -10.65 14.07 -2.97
CA GLU A 149 -11.69 15.05 -3.34
C GLU A 149 -11.73 15.31 -4.85
N ALA A 150 -10.59 15.26 -5.54
CA ALA A 150 -10.54 15.38 -7.00
C ALA A 150 -10.96 14.09 -7.74
N CYS A 151 -10.88 12.94 -7.08
CA CYS A 151 -11.13 11.63 -7.68
C CYS A 151 -12.42 10.95 -7.17
N GLN A 152 -13.51 11.70 -6.97
CA GLN A 152 -14.77 11.16 -6.43
C GLN A 152 -15.51 10.20 -7.36
N ASP A 153 -15.26 10.23 -8.67
CA ASP A 153 -15.79 9.26 -9.63
C ASP A 153 -14.66 8.47 -10.31
N PRO A 154 -14.12 7.42 -9.65
CA PRO A 154 -13.07 6.59 -10.22
C PRO A 154 -13.46 5.90 -11.54
N LEU A 155 -14.75 5.66 -11.76
CA LEU A 155 -15.24 4.98 -12.95
C LEU A 155 -15.22 5.91 -14.16
N ALA A 156 -15.66 7.17 -14.00
CA ALA A 156 -15.57 8.18 -15.06
C ALA A 156 -14.11 8.47 -15.41
N LEU A 157 -13.26 8.70 -14.42
CA LEU A 157 -11.84 8.99 -14.63
C LEU A 157 -11.09 7.83 -15.30
N SER A 158 -11.46 6.58 -14.99
CA SER A 158 -10.90 5.41 -15.68
C SER A 158 -11.35 5.34 -17.15
N LYS A 159 -12.61 5.71 -17.46
CA LYS A 159 -13.10 5.82 -18.84
C LYS A 159 -12.39 6.93 -19.63
N ASP A 160 -12.04 8.03 -18.96
CA ASP A 160 -11.22 9.12 -19.52
C ASP A 160 -9.74 8.73 -19.64
N GLY A 161 -9.40 7.51 -19.23
CA GLY A 161 -8.10 6.90 -19.46
C GLY A 161 -7.10 7.10 -18.33
N LEU A 162 -7.52 7.52 -17.13
CA LEU A 162 -6.63 7.56 -15.98
C LEU A 162 -6.47 6.19 -15.33
N PHE A 163 -5.24 5.90 -14.88
CA PHE A 163 -4.89 4.69 -14.14
C PHE A 163 -4.78 5.03 -12.66
N LEU A 164 -5.89 4.84 -11.94
CA LEU A 164 -6.02 5.21 -10.53
C LEU A 164 -5.43 4.14 -9.62
N LEU A 165 -4.64 4.57 -8.64
CA LEU A 165 -4.16 3.74 -7.53
C LEU A 165 -4.45 4.45 -6.21
N HIS A 166 -5.31 3.89 -5.37
CA HIS A 166 -5.66 4.53 -4.09
C HIS A 166 -4.75 4.04 -2.98
N LYS A 167 -4.01 4.95 -2.33
CA LYS A 167 -3.12 4.65 -1.21
C LYS A 167 -3.69 5.22 0.08
N ILE A 168 -4.43 4.41 0.82
CA ILE A 168 -5.23 4.90 1.97
C ILE A 168 -4.38 5.24 3.20
N HIS A 169 -3.16 4.71 3.30
CA HIS A 169 -2.17 5.15 4.30
C HIS A 169 -1.24 6.25 3.76
N GLY A 170 -1.33 6.56 2.47
CA GLY A 170 -0.46 7.49 1.76
C GLY A 170 0.94 6.94 1.44
N SER A 171 1.82 7.83 1.00
CA SER A 171 3.26 7.60 0.79
C SER A 171 4.02 8.92 0.95
N LYS A 172 5.35 8.90 1.13
CA LYS A 172 6.13 10.14 1.36
C LYS A 172 6.21 11.04 0.13
N ARG A 173 6.07 10.46 -1.06
CA ARG A 173 5.92 11.22 -2.30
C ARG A 173 4.87 10.63 -3.21
N ASN A 174 4.46 11.39 -4.20
CA ASN A 174 3.87 10.88 -5.41
C ASN A 174 4.99 10.50 -6.39
N LEU A 175 5.17 9.21 -6.70
CA LEU A 175 6.24 8.75 -7.58
C LEU A 175 6.14 9.37 -8.99
N ILE A 176 4.93 9.66 -9.46
CA ILE A 176 4.67 10.11 -10.83
C ILE A 176 4.95 11.62 -10.98
N THR A 177 4.48 12.43 -10.03
CA THR A 177 4.63 13.90 -10.08
C THR A 177 5.86 14.42 -9.36
N GLY A 178 6.46 13.61 -8.46
CA GLY A 178 7.54 14.02 -7.58
C GLY A 178 7.09 14.86 -6.38
N GLU A 179 5.79 15.09 -6.20
CA GLU A 179 5.23 15.85 -5.08
C GLU A 179 5.59 15.21 -3.73
N ASP A 180 6.05 16.01 -2.77
CA ASP A 180 6.24 15.58 -1.39
C ASP A 180 4.89 15.55 -0.66
N THR A 181 4.50 14.36 -0.21
CA THR A 181 3.24 14.08 0.46
C THR A 181 3.45 13.65 1.92
N THR A 182 4.64 13.88 2.49
CA THR A 182 5.03 13.49 3.85
C THR A 182 4.05 13.99 4.91
N LYS A 183 3.58 15.25 4.79
CA LYS A 183 2.59 15.83 5.70
C LYS A 183 1.27 15.04 5.71
N SER A 184 0.85 14.53 4.56
CA SER A 184 -0.36 13.70 4.44
C SER A 184 -0.18 12.39 5.18
N VAL A 185 0.97 11.71 5.01
CA VAL A 185 1.28 10.47 5.72
C VAL A 185 1.32 10.67 7.23
N ILE A 186 2.01 11.70 7.71
CA ILE A 186 2.06 12.03 9.15
C ILE A 186 0.64 12.24 9.69
N THR A 187 -0.19 13.00 8.96
CA THR A 187 -1.58 13.25 9.36
C THR A 187 -2.37 11.94 9.47
N THR A 188 -2.21 11.04 8.49
CA THR A 188 -2.88 9.73 8.49
C THR A 188 -2.41 8.82 9.62
N ILE A 189 -1.09 8.71 9.85
CA ILE A 189 -0.55 7.89 10.95
C ILE A 189 -1.04 8.43 12.30
N ASN A 190 -1.02 9.75 12.49
CA ASN A 190 -1.52 10.36 13.72
C ASN A 190 -3.02 10.13 13.91
N ALA A 191 -3.83 10.16 12.84
CA ALA A 191 -5.26 9.86 12.94
C ALA A 191 -5.52 8.38 13.29
N LEU A 192 -4.75 7.46 12.72
CA LEU A 192 -4.85 6.02 13.00
C LEU A 192 -4.36 5.66 14.40
N GLY A 193 -3.31 6.32 14.88
CA GLY A 193 -2.76 6.16 16.23
C GLY A 193 -3.65 6.76 17.33
N LYS A 194 -4.31 7.89 17.05
CA LYS A 194 -5.24 8.58 17.98
C LYS A 194 -6.59 7.92 18.15
N ASN A 195 -7.02 7.03 17.26
CA ASN A 195 -8.19 6.16 17.49
C ASN A 195 -7.84 5.09 18.54
N LYS A 196 -7.68 5.59 19.77
CA LYS A 196 -7.38 4.90 21.03
C LYS A 196 -8.71 4.50 21.67
N ASP A 197 -9.13 3.26 21.44
CA ASP A 197 -9.98 2.50 22.34
C ASP A 197 -9.32 1.13 22.57
#